data_AF-A0A0C3J1F8-F1
#
_entry.id   AF-A0A0C3J1F8-F1
#
_cell.length_a   1.000
_cell.length_b   1.000
_cell.length_c   1.000
_cell.angle_alpha   90.00
_cell.angle_beta   90.00
_cell.angle_gamma   90.00
#
_symmetry.space_group_name_H-M   'P 1'
#
loop_
_entity.id
_entity.type
_entity.pdbx_description
1 polymer ?
#
loop_
_entity_poly.entity_id
_entity_poly.type
_entity_poly.pdbx_seq_one_letter_code
_entity_poly.pdbx_strand_id
1 'polypeptide(L)'
;PEIMWSQLQHWFTPGFEAILEQGVKEGWYDIDNMLEWLIFCWLFIPWLQEELLAYKDHVNNTAKCHDHNKVMPHGVPNLIYESAGDYSAIDFKVKVDLVAIKHVWKLYITPTHLVFDLVPPAFSIHIESFYVDMGCPSVTCQNVWAIYCEMCGLIQQH
;
A
#
# COMPACT_ATOMS: atom_id res chain seq x y z
N PRO A 1 -12.10 -6.57 10.34
CA PRO A 1 -12.25 -6.64 11.82
C PRO A 1 -11.68 -5.38 12.47
N GLU A 2 -12.45 -4.69 13.31
CA GLU A 2 -12.10 -3.42 13.96
C GLU A 2 -10.74 -3.46 14.70
N ILE A 3 -10.45 -4.57 15.39
CA ILE A 3 -9.18 -4.77 16.09
C ILE A 3 -7.98 -4.69 15.15
N MET A 4 -8.07 -5.24 13.94
CA MET A 4 -6.96 -5.21 12.98
C MET A 4 -6.72 -3.81 12.43
N TRP A 5 -7.79 -3.03 12.26
CA TRP A 5 -7.69 -1.62 11.89
C TRP A 5 -7.02 -0.79 12.98
N SER A 6 -7.36 -1.03 14.25
CA SER A 6 -6.68 -0.38 15.38
C SER A 6 -5.19 -0.73 15.44
N GLN A 7 -4.82 -2.00 15.20
CA GLN A 7 -3.41 -2.41 15.17
C GLN A 7 -2.65 -1.77 14.00
N LEU A 8 -3.26 -1.69 12.81
CA LEU A 8 -2.68 -0.96 11.68
C LEU A 8 -2.40 0.51 12.06
N GLN A 9 -3.38 1.18 12.66
CA GLN A 9 -3.26 2.58 13.09
C GLN A 9 -2.20 2.80 14.17
N HIS A 10 -1.93 1.83 15.04
CA HIS A 10 -0.93 1.99 16.10
C HIS A 10 0.49 1.61 15.67
N TRP A 11 0.64 0.62 14.80
CA TRP A 11 1.96 0.05 14.49
C TRP A 11 2.50 0.45 13.12
N PHE A 12 1.63 0.65 12.14
CA PHE A 12 2.01 1.01 10.78
C PHE A 12 1.95 2.53 10.60
N THR A 13 0.77 3.10 10.82
CA THR A 13 0.46 4.49 10.49
C THR A 13 1.42 5.55 11.07
N PRO A 14 1.84 5.52 12.35
CA PRO A 14 2.59 6.63 12.94
C PRO A 14 3.97 6.85 12.29
N GLY A 15 4.63 5.78 11.83
CA GLY A 15 5.92 5.88 11.16
C GLY A 15 5.80 6.55 9.79
N PHE A 16 4.78 6.18 9.02
CA PHE A 16 4.52 6.77 7.71
C PHE A 16 4.00 8.20 7.81
N GLU A 17 3.13 8.49 8.77
CA GLU A 17 2.68 9.87 9.04
C GLU A 17 3.85 10.79 9.37
N ALA A 18 4.81 10.34 10.20
CA ALA A 18 6.00 11.12 10.50
C ALA A 18 6.87 11.40 9.26
N ILE A 19 7.02 10.40 8.38
CA ILE A 19 7.73 10.57 7.10
C ILE A 19 6.98 11.60 6.24
N LEU A 20 5.67 11.48 6.08
CA LEU A 20 4.87 12.40 5.27
C LEU A 20 4.89 13.83 5.84
N GLU A 21 4.75 13.97 7.15
CA GLU A 21 4.77 15.26 7.84
C GLU A 21 6.12 15.96 7.71
N GLN A 22 7.22 15.21 7.63
CA GLN A 22 8.55 15.78 7.39
C GLN A 22 8.60 16.61 6.11
N GLY A 23 8.10 16.09 4.98
CA GLY A 23 8.16 16.83 3.71
C GLY A 23 7.30 18.11 3.72
N VAL A 24 6.21 18.11 4.48
CA VAL A 24 5.38 19.31 4.69
C VAL A 24 6.11 20.33 5.58
N LYS A 25 6.72 19.88 6.69
CA LYS A 25 7.46 20.75 7.62
C LYS A 25 8.68 21.39 6.99
N GLU A 26 9.39 20.66 6.15
CA GLU A 26 10.57 21.14 5.40
C GLU A 26 10.18 22.00 4.19
N GLY A 27 8.88 22.08 3.85
CA GLY A 27 8.38 22.88 2.73
C GLY A 27 8.73 22.32 1.36
N TRP A 28 8.94 21.00 1.23
CA TRP A 28 9.21 20.34 -0.05
C TRP A 28 7.94 20.09 -0.85
N TYR A 29 6.81 19.96 -0.16
CA TYR A 29 5.52 19.64 -0.75
C TYR A 29 4.48 20.70 -0.42
N ASP A 30 3.92 21.31 -1.46
CA ASP A 30 2.76 22.19 -1.41
C ASP A 30 1.53 21.50 -2.00
N ILE A 31 0.49 21.36 -1.18
CA ILE A 31 -0.77 20.72 -1.57
C ILE A 31 -1.56 21.56 -2.57
N ASP A 32 -1.36 22.88 -2.58
CA ASP A 32 -2.04 23.79 -3.50
C ASP A 32 -1.37 23.81 -4.89
N ASN A 33 -0.16 23.24 -4.99
CA ASN A 33 0.53 23.06 -6.27
C ASN A 33 0.09 21.74 -6.93
N MET A 34 -0.69 21.85 -8.01
CA MET A 34 -1.20 20.70 -8.76
C MET A 34 -0.09 19.78 -9.28
N LEU A 35 1.06 20.32 -9.69
CA LEU A 35 2.16 19.51 -10.21
C LEU A 35 2.78 18.65 -9.10
N GLU A 36 3.06 19.28 -7.95
CA GLU A 36 3.60 18.60 -6.77
C GLU A 36 2.64 17.54 -6.25
N TRP A 37 1.33 17.84 -6.24
CA TRP A 37 0.29 16.88 -5.91
C TRP A 37 0.30 15.66 -6.85
N LEU A 38 0.42 15.86 -8.16
CA LEU A 38 0.49 14.76 -9.13
C LEU A 38 1.74 13.89 -8.94
N ILE A 39 2.92 14.51 -8.75
CA ILE A 39 4.17 13.79 -8.48
C ILE A 39 4.04 12.99 -7.18
N PHE A 40 3.48 13.60 -6.15
CA PHE A 40 3.22 12.95 -4.87
C PHE A 40 2.32 11.72 -5.04
N CYS A 41 1.17 11.87 -5.73
CA CYS A 41 0.25 10.75 -5.98
C CYS A 41 0.91 9.62 -6.78
N TRP A 42 1.74 9.96 -7.77
CA TRP A 42 2.43 8.97 -8.59
C TRP A 42 3.50 8.20 -7.82
N LEU A 43 4.24 8.86 -6.93
CA LEU A 43 5.36 8.25 -6.20
C LEU A 43 4.92 7.60 -4.88
N PHE A 44 4.20 8.34 -4.03
CA PHE A 44 3.92 7.91 -2.66
C PHE A 44 2.80 6.89 -2.56
N ILE A 45 1.75 6.97 -3.41
CA ILE A 45 0.61 6.05 -3.30
C ILE A 45 1.05 4.60 -3.63
N PRO A 46 1.74 4.32 -4.76
CA PRO A 46 2.21 2.96 -5.04
C PRO A 46 3.16 2.44 -3.96
N TRP A 47 4.09 3.28 -3.50
CA TRP A 47 5.00 2.91 -2.41
C TRP A 47 4.25 2.55 -1.12
N LEU A 48 3.29 3.37 -0.67
CA LEU A 48 2.46 3.07 0.50
C LEU A 48 1.62 1.80 0.30
N GLN A 49 1.14 1.53 -0.92
CA GLN A 49 0.42 0.30 -1.23
C GLN A 49 1.33 -0.93 -1.09
N GLU A 50 2.58 -0.87 -1.55
CA GLU A 50 3.56 -1.94 -1.39
C GLU A 50 3.89 -2.20 0.09
N GLU A 51 4.10 -1.15 0.87
CA GLU A 51 4.33 -1.25 2.32
C GLU A 51 3.13 -1.85 3.05
N LEU A 52 1.90 -1.48 2.67
CA LEU A 52 0.68 -2.08 3.20
C LEU A 52 0.54 -3.55 2.83
N LEU A 53 0.92 -3.93 1.61
CA LEU A 53 0.94 -5.33 1.17
C LEU A 53 1.97 -6.13 1.97
N ALA A 54 3.18 -5.59 2.18
CA ALA A 54 4.21 -6.20 3.00
C ALA A 54 3.76 -6.35 4.46
N TYR A 55 3.11 -5.33 5.04
CA TYR A 55 2.52 -5.41 6.37
C TYR A 55 1.45 -6.50 6.46
N LYS A 56 0.53 -6.56 5.49
CA LYS A 56 -0.51 -7.60 5.41
C LYS A 56 0.11 -8.99 5.38
N ASP A 57 1.13 -9.19 4.56
CA ASP A 57 1.82 -10.47 4.45
C ASP A 57 2.58 -10.81 5.73
N HIS A 58 3.25 -9.85 6.37
CA HIS A 58 3.92 -10.06 7.66
C HIS A 58 2.94 -10.47 8.76
N VAL A 59 1.82 -9.74 8.90
CA VAL A 59 0.82 -9.99 9.95
C VAL A 59 0.15 -11.35 9.78
N ASN A 60 -0.12 -11.76 8.55
CA ASN A 60 -0.83 -13.01 8.23
C ASN A 60 0.08 -14.24 8.23
N ASN A 61 1.39 -14.06 8.04
CA ASN A 61 2.38 -15.14 8.03
C ASN A 61 3.17 -15.28 9.33
N THR A 62 3.02 -14.35 10.29
CA THR A 62 3.68 -14.44 11.59
C THR A 62 2.79 -15.14 12.62
N ALA A 63 3.31 -16.18 13.26
CA ALA A 63 2.63 -16.87 14.36
C ALA A 63 2.35 -15.90 15.52
N LYS A 64 1.12 -15.89 16.01
CA LYS A 64 0.75 -15.03 17.14
C LYS A 64 1.28 -15.59 18.45
N CYS A 65 1.79 -14.71 19.31
CA CYS A 65 2.23 -15.08 20.65
C CYS A 65 1.07 -15.64 21.47
N HIS A 66 1.38 -16.61 22.32
CA HIS A 66 0.42 -17.22 23.23
C HIS A 66 -0.07 -16.20 24.27
N ASP A 67 -1.40 -16.08 24.41
CA ASP A 67 -2.04 -15.27 25.44
C ASP A 67 -2.89 -16.20 26.31
N HIS A 68 -2.51 -16.34 27.58
CA HIS A 68 -3.20 -17.22 28.53
C HIS A 68 -4.65 -16.82 28.80
N ASN A 69 -5.03 -15.56 28.53
CA ASN A 69 -6.39 -15.08 28.70
C ASN A 69 -7.27 -15.32 27.47
N LYS A 70 -6.71 -15.90 26.39
CA LYS A 70 -7.38 -15.99 25.10
C LYS A 70 -7.27 -17.39 24.50
N VAL A 71 -8.43 -18.02 24.28
CA VAL A 71 -8.51 -19.30 23.56
C VAL A 71 -8.51 -19.01 22.07
N MET A 72 -7.32 -18.91 21.47
CA MET A 72 -7.14 -18.77 20.02
C MET A 72 -6.37 -19.95 19.44
N PRO A 73 -6.65 -20.34 18.18
CA PRO A 73 -5.84 -21.34 17.50
C PRO A 73 -4.38 -20.86 17.40
N HIS A 74 -3.47 -21.76 17.74
CA HIS A 74 -2.04 -21.48 17.86
C HIS A 74 -1.34 -21.74 16.53
N GLY A 75 -0.74 -20.72 15.94
CA GLY A 75 -0.02 -20.87 14.69
C GLY A 75 -0.06 -19.64 13.81
N VAL A 76 0.40 -19.82 12.58
CA VAL A 76 0.41 -18.78 11.56
C VAL A 76 -1.01 -18.59 11.04
N PRO A 77 -1.56 -17.36 11.02
CA PRO A 77 -2.94 -17.10 10.58
C PRO A 77 -3.27 -17.69 9.22
N ASN A 78 -2.40 -17.55 8.21
CA ASN A 78 -2.63 -18.14 6.89
C ASN A 78 -2.70 -19.68 6.92
N LEU A 79 -1.86 -20.34 7.73
CA LEU A 79 -1.89 -21.80 7.86
C LEU A 79 -3.13 -22.30 8.62
N ILE A 80 -3.53 -21.59 9.69
CA ILE A 80 -4.79 -21.86 10.40
C ILE A 80 -5.97 -21.64 9.46
N TYR A 81 -5.90 -20.59 8.64
CA TYR A 81 -6.90 -20.34 7.62
C TYR A 81 -6.91 -21.52 6.66
N GLU A 82 -5.85 -21.88 5.95
CA GLU A 82 -5.86 -22.96 4.96
C GLU A 82 -6.23 -24.34 5.53
N SER A 83 -5.71 -24.68 6.71
CA SER A 83 -5.78 -26.02 7.30
C SER A 83 -6.29 -26.01 8.75
N ALA A 84 -7.46 -25.40 8.98
CA ALA A 84 -8.05 -25.24 10.32
C ALA A 84 -8.13 -26.55 11.15
N GLY A 85 -8.36 -27.69 10.49
CA GLY A 85 -8.43 -29.00 11.15
C GLY A 85 -7.15 -29.42 11.88
N ASP A 86 -5.98 -29.06 11.33
CA ASP A 86 -4.67 -29.36 11.95
C ASP A 86 -4.43 -28.56 13.24
N TYR A 87 -5.18 -27.47 13.40
CA TYR A 87 -5.09 -26.54 14.53
C TYR A 87 -6.25 -26.67 15.51
N SER A 88 -7.00 -27.77 15.46
CA SER A 88 -8.20 -28.00 16.29
C SER A 88 -9.22 -26.85 16.20
N ALA A 89 -9.26 -26.16 15.06
CA ALA A 89 -10.16 -25.05 14.80
C ALA A 89 -11.34 -25.48 13.91
N ILE A 90 -12.50 -24.89 14.15
CA ILE A 90 -13.68 -25.10 13.30
C ILE A 90 -13.63 -24.10 12.14
N ASP A 91 -13.73 -24.60 10.91
CA ASP A 91 -13.73 -23.76 9.71
C ASP A 91 -15.11 -23.18 9.42
N PHE A 92 -15.26 -21.86 9.57
CA PHE A 92 -16.47 -21.11 9.24
C PHE A 92 -16.37 -20.35 7.91
N LYS A 93 -15.40 -20.68 7.05
CA LYS A 93 -15.22 -19.97 5.77
C LYS A 93 -16.42 -20.10 4.86
N VAL A 94 -16.84 -18.96 4.33
CA VAL A 94 -17.63 -18.90 3.11
C VAL A 94 -16.66 -18.94 1.94
N LYS A 95 -16.59 -20.07 1.23
CA LYS A 95 -15.77 -20.18 0.01
C LYS A 95 -16.40 -19.32 -1.08
N VAL A 96 -15.76 -18.21 -1.40
CA VAL A 96 -16.16 -17.39 -2.54
C VAL A 96 -15.49 -17.96 -3.79
N ASP A 97 -16.28 -18.21 -4.82
CA ASP A 97 -15.77 -18.62 -6.12
C ASP A 97 -15.05 -17.46 -6.80
N LEU A 98 -13.74 -17.63 -7.04
CA LEU A 98 -12.91 -16.65 -7.74
C LEU A 98 -13.39 -16.40 -9.17
N VAL A 99 -14.00 -17.40 -9.82
CA VAL A 99 -14.58 -17.24 -11.16
C VAL A 99 -15.78 -16.30 -11.09
N ALA A 100 -16.65 -16.47 -10.10
CA ALA A 100 -17.78 -15.57 -9.84
C ALA A 100 -17.31 -14.13 -9.54
N ILE A 101 -16.30 -13.94 -8.70
CA ILE A 101 -15.73 -12.60 -8.45
C ILE A 101 -15.20 -11.98 -9.75
N LYS A 102 -14.37 -12.71 -10.50
CA LYS A 102 -13.82 -12.22 -11.78
C LYS A 102 -14.93 -11.89 -12.79
N HIS A 103 -16.02 -12.66 -12.79
CA HIS A 103 -17.18 -12.38 -13.63
C HIS A 103 -17.86 -11.07 -13.22
N VAL A 104 -18.11 -10.87 -11.92
CA VAL A 104 -18.66 -9.61 -11.37
C VAL A 104 -17.75 -8.42 -11.70
N TRP A 105 -16.44 -8.57 -11.55
CA TRP A 105 -15.48 -7.55 -11.95
C TRP A 105 -15.62 -7.21 -13.44
N LYS A 106 -15.66 -8.19 -14.33
CA LYS A 106 -15.86 -7.92 -15.77
C LYS A 106 -17.20 -7.27 -16.09
N LEU A 107 -18.24 -7.55 -15.30
CA LEU A 107 -19.58 -7.05 -15.54
C LEU A 107 -19.75 -5.59 -15.08
N TYR A 108 -19.14 -5.22 -13.95
CA TYR A 108 -19.35 -3.91 -13.32
C TYR A 108 -18.13 -3.00 -13.34
N ILE A 109 -16.92 -3.54 -13.51
CA ILE A 109 -15.67 -2.79 -13.51
C ILE A 109 -15.19 -2.69 -14.95
N THR A 110 -15.21 -1.48 -15.48
CA THR A 110 -14.51 -1.18 -16.74
C THR A 110 -13.04 -0.94 -16.40
N PRO A 111 -12.11 -1.83 -16.82
CA PRO A 111 -10.72 -1.75 -16.39
C PRO A 111 -9.99 -0.51 -16.93
N THR A 112 -10.52 0.10 -17.98
CA THR A 112 -9.98 1.34 -18.59
C THR A 112 -10.68 2.59 -18.06
N HIS A 113 -11.39 2.50 -16.95
CA HIS A 113 -12.07 3.67 -16.38
C HIS A 113 -11.07 4.59 -15.68
N LEU A 114 -11.06 5.87 -16.04
CA LEU A 114 -10.12 6.88 -15.55
C LEU A 114 -10.10 7.03 -14.01
N VAL A 115 -11.13 6.57 -13.31
CA VAL A 115 -11.18 6.54 -11.82
C VAL A 115 -10.08 5.68 -11.20
N PHE A 116 -9.53 4.73 -11.97
CA PHE A 116 -8.43 3.87 -11.52
C PHE A 116 -7.06 4.48 -11.78
N ASP A 117 -6.98 5.55 -12.57
CA ASP A 117 -5.73 6.24 -12.85
C ASP A 117 -5.42 7.19 -11.68
N LEU A 118 -4.30 6.97 -11.00
CA LEU A 118 -3.85 7.83 -9.89
C LEU A 118 -3.52 9.26 -10.36
N VAL A 119 -3.03 9.36 -11.59
CA VAL A 119 -2.68 10.61 -12.27
C VAL A 119 -3.12 10.53 -13.73
N PRO A 120 -3.33 11.66 -14.43
CA PRO A 120 -3.66 11.64 -15.85
C PRO A 120 -2.67 10.79 -16.67
N PRO A 121 -3.13 9.91 -17.57
CA PRO A 121 -2.24 8.98 -18.29
C PRO A 121 -1.10 9.68 -19.05
N ALA A 122 -1.37 10.84 -19.65
CA ALA A 122 -0.35 11.63 -20.34
C ALA A 122 0.75 12.12 -19.38
N PHE A 123 0.39 12.47 -18.15
CA PHE A 123 1.34 12.84 -17.10
C PHE A 123 2.16 11.63 -16.65
N SER A 124 1.52 10.47 -16.45
CA SER A 124 2.20 9.23 -16.06
C SER A 124 3.31 8.84 -17.05
N ILE A 125 3.05 8.95 -18.36
CA ILE A 125 4.06 8.64 -19.39
C ILE A 125 5.26 9.58 -19.28
N HIS A 126 5.01 10.87 -19.03
CA HIS A 126 6.07 11.86 -18.95
C HIS A 126 6.93 11.67 -17.70
N ILE A 127 6.29 11.51 -16.54
CA ILE A 127 7.01 11.31 -15.27
C ILE A 127 7.77 9.98 -15.23
N GLU A 128 7.25 8.94 -15.86
CA GLU A 128 7.93 7.65 -15.99
C GLU A 128 9.23 7.79 -16.80
N SER A 129 9.26 8.62 -17.85
CA SER A 129 10.48 8.86 -18.61
C SER A 129 11.59 9.49 -17.74
N PHE A 130 11.26 10.49 -16.92
CA PHE A 130 12.22 11.07 -15.98
C PHE A 130 12.69 10.06 -14.92
N TYR A 131 11.77 9.24 -14.42
CA TYR A 131 12.11 8.19 -13.44
C TYR A 131 13.06 7.14 -14.00
N VAL A 132 12.88 6.78 -15.28
CA VAL A 132 13.77 5.88 -16.02
C VAL A 132 15.15 6.53 -16.21
N ASP A 133 15.20 7.81 -16.54
CA ASP A 133 16.46 8.56 -16.71
C ASP A 133 17.23 8.68 -15.38
N MET A 134 16.54 8.72 -14.25
CA MET A 134 17.13 8.62 -12.90
C MET A 134 17.63 7.20 -12.54
N GLY A 135 17.42 6.22 -13.41
CA GLY A 135 17.87 4.84 -13.22
C GLY A 135 16.90 3.96 -12.42
N CYS A 136 15.62 4.34 -12.33
CA CYS A 136 14.57 3.61 -11.60
C CYS A 136 14.99 3.25 -10.16
N PRO A 137 15.28 4.24 -9.30
CA PRO A 137 15.68 3.96 -7.92
C PRO A 137 14.60 3.15 -7.18
N SER A 138 14.99 2.33 -6.20
CA SER A 138 14.01 1.67 -5.33
C SER A 138 13.49 2.67 -4.29
N VAL A 139 12.16 2.79 -4.14
CA VAL A 139 11.53 3.71 -3.19
C VAL A 139 11.47 3.09 -1.81
N THR A 140 11.99 3.81 -0.81
CA THR A 140 12.06 3.39 0.59
C THR A 140 11.72 4.55 1.51
N CYS A 141 11.41 4.27 2.78
CA CYS A 141 11.16 5.28 3.82
C CYS A 141 12.27 6.35 3.94
N GLN A 142 13.51 6.03 3.56
CA GLN A 142 14.66 6.91 3.75
C GLN A 142 14.93 7.82 2.54
N ASN A 143 14.53 7.40 1.35
CA ASN A 143 14.87 8.09 0.10
C ASN A 143 13.66 8.61 -0.69
N VAL A 144 12.42 8.27 -0.28
CA VAL A 144 11.20 8.66 -1.01
C VAL A 144 11.13 10.18 -1.23
N TRP A 145 11.47 10.98 -0.22
CA TRP A 145 11.53 12.45 -0.36
C TRP A 145 12.69 12.94 -1.22
N ALA A 146 13.84 12.26 -1.19
CA ALA A 146 14.97 12.62 -2.04
C ALA A 146 14.64 12.41 -3.52
N ILE A 147 14.02 11.26 -3.84
CA ILE A 147 13.51 10.94 -5.18
C ILE A 147 12.46 11.97 -5.59
N TYR A 148 11.49 12.27 -4.72
CA TYR A 148 10.48 13.29 -4.96
C TYR A 148 11.09 14.66 -5.33
N CYS A 149 12.03 15.17 -4.52
CA CYS A 149 12.66 16.47 -4.76
C CYS A 149 13.46 16.48 -6.07
N GLU A 150 14.16 15.40 -6.40
CA GLU A 150 14.90 15.27 -7.65
C GLU A 150 13.96 15.27 -8.87
N MET A 151 12.85 14.52 -8.80
CA MET A 151 11.81 14.53 -9.84
C MET A 151 11.18 15.91 -10.03
N CYS A 152 10.85 16.61 -8.94
CA CYS A 152 10.36 17.99 -8.99
C CYS A 152 11.38 18.92 -9.66
N GLY A 153 12.66 18.79 -9.32
CA GLY A 153 13.74 19.58 -9.91
C GLY A 153 13.91 19.34 -11.41
N LEU A 154 13.81 18.09 -11.87
CA LEU A 154 13.89 17.75 -13.30
C LEU A 154 12.72 18.32 -14.09
N ILE A 155 11.50 18.20 -13.56
CA ILE A 155 10.29 18.69 -14.25
C ILE A 155 10.28 20.21 -14.33
N GLN A 156 10.76 20.93 -13.30
CA GLN A 156 10.82 22.40 -13.31
C GLN A 156 11.87 22.96 -14.28
N GLN A 157 12.86 22.17 -14.69
CA GLN A 157 13.91 22.58 -15.64
C GLN A 157 13.48 22.41 -17.11
N HIS A 158 12.37 21.72 -17.37
CA HIS A 158 11.81 21.45 -18.70
C HIS A 158 10.54 22.25 -18.95
#